data_AF-A7SUJ9-F1
#
_entry.id   AF-A7SUJ9-F1
#
_cell.length_a   1.000
_cell.length_b   1.000
_cell.length_c   1.000
_cell.angle_alpha   90.00
_cell.angle_beta   90.00
_cell.angle_gamma   90.00
#
_symmetry.space_group_name_H-M   'P 1'
#
loop_
_entity.id
_entity.type
_entity.pdbx_description
1 polymer ?
#
loop_
_entity_poly.entity_id
_entity_poly.type
_entity_poly.pdbx_seq_one_letter_code
_entity_poly.pdbx_strand_id
1 'polypeptide(L)'
;MERDSKLQLQHIKKPLNAFMLYMKDMRPKVVAECTLKESAAINQILGKKWHALDRSEQAKYYEMARKERALHLQLYPGWSARDNYAQQGKKKKRKRDKSQGKVS
;
A
#
# COMPACT_ATOMS: atom_id res chain seq x y z
N MET A 1 -7.12 -8.61 16.46
CA MET A 1 -7.57 -7.75 15.34
C MET A 1 -6.88 -8.24 14.06
N GLU A 2 -7.44 -9.27 13.44
CA GLU A 2 -6.85 -10.01 12.31
C GLU A 2 -7.84 -10.01 11.13
N ARG A 3 -7.93 -8.91 10.37
CA ARG A 3 -8.94 -8.80 9.28
C ARG A 3 -8.42 -8.59 7.86
N ASP A 4 -7.12 -8.71 7.59
CA ASP A 4 -6.60 -8.50 6.22
C ASP A 4 -5.77 -9.66 5.64
N SER A 5 -5.73 -10.82 6.32
CA SER A 5 -4.83 -11.92 5.94
C SER A 5 -5.49 -13.07 5.15
N LYS A 6 -6.80 -13.05 4.86
CA LYS A 6 -7.48 -14.25 4.31
C LYS A 6 -8.22 -14.13 2.97
N LEU A 7 -8.27 -12.97 2.33
CA LEU A 7 -8.87 -12.86 1.01
C LEU A 7 -7.99 -11.93 0.17
N GLN A 8 -7.27 -12.46 -0.82
CA GLN A 8 -6.95 -11.85 -2.12
C GLN A 8 -5.92 -12.74 -2.84
N LEU A 9 -6.40 -13.92 -3.24
CA LEU A 9 -6.19 -14.54 -4.54
C LEU A 9 -5.05 -13.93 -5.39
N GLN A 10 -3.93 -14.67 -5.49
CA GLN A 10 -3.05 -14.76 -6.66
C GLN A 10 -2.68 -13.45 -7.40
N HIS A 11 -2.62 -12.31 -6.72
CA HIS A 11 -2.15 -11.03 -7.28
C HIS A 11 -0.81 -10.68 -6.66
N ILE A 12 0.25 -10.76 -7.46
CA ILE A 12 1.60 -10.32 -7.07
C ILE A 12 1.56 -8.80 -6.87
N LYS A 13 1.45 -8.38 -5.60
CA LYS A 13 1.44 -6.97 -5.17
C LYS A 13 2.83 -6.36 -5.34
N LYS A 14 2.89 -5.05 -5.58
CA LYS A 14 4.16 -4.33 -5.72
C LYS A 14 5.08 -4.61 -4.53
N PRO A 15 6.42 -4.66 -4.72
CA PRO A 15 7.34 -4.63 -3.60
C PRO A 15 7.03 -3.39 -2.76
N LEU A 16 6.94 -3.59 -1.45
CA LEU A 16 6.60 -2.53 -0.52
C LEU A 16 7.72 -1.49 -0.53
N ASN A 17 7.37 -0.22 -0.75
CA ASN A 17 8.32 0.88 -0.62
C ASN A 17 8.57 1.20 0.87
N ALA A 18 9.55 2.06 1.14
CA ALA A 18 9.96 2.40 2.50
C ALA A 18 8.79 2.88 3.38
N PHE A 19 7.94 3.75 2.82
CA PHE A 19 6.76 4.27 3.51
C PHE A 19 5.68 3.19 3.75
N MET A 20 5.47 2.29 2.79
CA MET A 20 4.51 1.19 2.93
C MET A 20 4.95 0.18 4.00
N LEU A 21 6.25 -0.06 4.15
CA LEU A 21 6.81 -0.87 5.24
C LEU A 21 6.56 -0.19 6.59
N TYR A 22 6.82 1.11 6.68
CA TYR A 22 6.53 1.90 7.88
C TYR A 22 5.03 1.90 8.23
N MET A 23 4.15 2.11 7.24
CA MET A 23 2.71 2.06 7.47
C MET A 23 2.24 0.68 7.93
N LYS A 24 2.83 -0.42 7.45
CA LYS A 24 2.46 -1.78 7.89
C LYS A 24 2.63 -1.95 9.40
N ASP A 25 3.67 -1.37 9.97
CA ASP A 25 3.97 -1.42 11.41
C ASP A 25 3.21 -0.37 12.22
N MET A 26 3.07 0.84 11.70
CA MET A 26 2.51 1.96 12.45
C MET A 26 1.00 2.10 12.32
N ARG A 27 0.38 1.63 11.24
CA ARG A 27 -1.06 1.71 11.05
C ARG A 27 -1.86 1.02 12.15
N PRO A 28 -1.56 -0.22 12.61
CA PRO A 28 -2.31 -0.80 13.72
C PRO A 28 -2.14 -0.01 15.03
N LYS A 29 -0.97 0.58 15.27
CA LYS A 29 -0.72 1.44 16.44
C LYS A 29 -1.54 2.72 16.37
N VAL A 30 -1.51 3.42 15.23
CA VAL A 30 -2.30 4.65 15.03
C VAL A 30 -3.80 4.35 15.03
N VAL A 31 -4.26 3.21 14.52
CA VAL A 31 -5.67 2.79 14.61
C VAL A 31 -6.09 2.46 16.04
N ALA A 32 -5.19 1.89 16.84
CA ALA A 32 -5.47 1.63 18.25
C ALA A 32 -5.53 2.92 19.07
N GLU A 33 -4.66 3.89 18.78
CA GLU A 33 -4.62 5.18 19.47
C GLU A 33 -5.68 6.17 18.97
N CYS A 34 -6.07 6.08 17.70
CA CYS A 34 -7.02 6.99 17.08
C CYS A 34 -8.40 6.34 17.01
N THR A 35 -9.36 6.90 17.74
CA THR A 35 -10.78 6.52 17.68
C THR A 35 -11.44 6.81 16.34
N LEU A 36 -10.75 7.52 15.44
CA LEU A 36 -11.22 7.79 14.08
C LEU A 36 -11.16 6.51 13.23
N LYS A 37 -12.33 6.10 12.74
CA LYS A 37 -12.47 4.96 11.82
C LYS A 37 -12.10 5.32 10.37
N GLU A 38 -11.77 6.58 10.12
CA GLU A 38 -11.52 7.09 8.77
C GLU A 38 -10.07 6.82 8.31
N SER A 39 -9.94 5.88 7.37
CA SER A 39 -8.67 5.52 6.75
C SER A 39 -7.93 6.72 6.14
N ALA A 40 -8.66 7.70 5.59
CA ALA A 40 -8.07 8.91 5.00
C ALA A 40 -7.30 9.74 6.05
N ALA A 41 -7.91 9.98 7.21
CA ALA A 41 -7.28 10.71 8.31
C ALA A 41 -6.06 9.96 8.85
N ILE A 42 -6.16 8.63 9.04
CA ILE A 42 -5.06 7.79 9.48
C ILE A 42 -3.87 7.87 8.52
N ASN A 43 -4.11 7.82 7.20
CA ASN A 43 -3.06 7.92 6.20
C ASN A 43 -2.38 9.30 6.20
N GLN A 44 -3.13 10.38 6.44
CA GLN A 44 -2.55 11.72 6.59
C GLN A 44 -1.65 11.82 7.82
N ILE A 45 -2.07 11.27 8.96
CA ILE A 45 -1.27 11.23 10.20
C ILE A 45 0.00 10.42 9.97
N LEU A 46 -0.10 9.25 9.35
CA LEU A 46 1.05 8.40 9.04
C LEU A 46 2.03 9.08 8.08
N GLY A 47 1.54 9.82 7.08
CA GLY A 47 2.38 10.61 6.18
C GLY A 47 3.17 11.68 6.94
N LYS A 48 2.51 12.42 7.84
CA LYS A 48 3.18 13.40 8.71
C LYS A 48 4.21 12.74 9.62
N LYS A 49 3.86 11.63 10.30
CA LYS A 49 4.79 10.90 11.17
C LYS A 49 5.99 10.38 10.40
N TRP A 50 5.80 9.85 9.18
CA TRP A 50 6.89 9.40 8.32
C TRP A 50 7.87 10.53 7.98
N HIS A 51 7.36 11.70 7.58
CA HIS A 51 8.21 12.86 7.29
C HIS A 51 8.89 13.44 8.54
N ALA A 52 8.30 13.22 9.72
CA ALA A 52 8.89 13.60 11.01
C ALA A 52 9.91 12.57 11.54
N LEU A 53 10.03 11.38 10.94
CA LEU A 53 11.05 10.41 11.34
C LEU A 53 12.45 10.93 11.06
N ASP A 54 13.39 10.49 11.89
CA ASP A 54 14.79 10.79 11.66
C ASP A 54 15.32 10.13 10.37
N ARG A 55 16.34 10.73 9.75
CA ARG A 55 16.93 10.21 8.51
C ARG A 55 17.46 8.79 8.71
N SER A 56 17.98 8.48 9.90
CA SER A 56 18.48 7.15 10.24
C SER A 56 17.37 6.09 10.25
N GLU A 57 16.20 6.44 10.79
CA GLU A 57 15.05 5.54 10.78
C GLU A 57 14.49 5.38 9.37
N GLN A 58 14.35 6.48 8.63
CA GLN A 58 13.93 6.41 7.22
C GLN A 58 14.90 5.54 6.40
N ALA A 59 16.21 5.68 6.61
CA ALA A 59 17.24 4.92 5.91
C ALA A 59 17.08 3.40 6.12
N LYS A 60 16.73 2.96 7.34
CA LYS A 60 16.43 1.55 7.63
C LYS A 60 15.29 1.03 6.75
N TYR A 61 14.20 1.79 6.65
CA TYR A 61 13.06 1.42 5.79
C TYR A 61 13.41 1.50 4.29
N TYR A 62 14.23 2.46 3.86
CA TYR A 62 14.75 2.51 2.49
C TYR A 62 15.61 1.31 2.14
N GLU A 63 16.46 0.84 3.05
CA GLU A 63 17.25 -0.37 2.83
C GLU A 63 16.37 -1.61 2.74
N MET A 64 15.42 -1.77 3.66
CA MET A 64 14.46 -2.88 3.61
C MET A 64 13.64 -2.85 2.31
N ALA A 65 13.18 -1.68 1.87
CA ALA A 65 12.47 -1.53 0.61
C ALA A 65 13.34 -1.88 -0.62
N ARG A 66 14.64 -1.57 -0.58
CA ARG A 66 15.60 -2.00 -1.62
C ARG A 66 15.73 -3.52 -1.65
N LYS A 67 15.87 -4.16 -0.49
CA LYS A 67 15.92 -5.63 -0.37
C LYS A 67 14.64 -6.29 -0.88
N GLU A 68 13.48 -5.80 -0.47
CA GLU A 68 12.17 -6.29 -0.93
C GLU A 68 12.00 -6.12 -2.44
N ARG A 69 12.43 -4.97 -3.01
CA ARG A 69 12.41 -4.76 -4.46
C ARG A 69 13.30 -5.78 -5.18
N ALA A 70 14.53 -5.98 -4.70
CA ALA A 70 15.47 -6.91 -5.31
C ALA A 70 14.95 -8.35 -5.26
N LEU A 71 14.46 -8.78 -4.10
CA LEU A 71 13.85 -10.10 -3.90
C LEU A 71 12.65 -10.29 -4.82
N HIS A 72 11.77 -9.29 -4.94
CA HIS A 72 10.62 -9.37 -5.84
C HIS A 72 11.03 -9.49 -7.31
N LEU A 73 12.07 -8.76 -7.75
CA LEU A 73 12.58 -8.89 -9.12
C LEU A 73 13.17 -10.28 -9.37
N GLN A 74 13.80 -10.88 -8.36
CA GLN A 74 14.35 -12.24 -8.43
C GLN A 74 13.26 -13.32 -8.45
N LEU A 75 12.23 -13.19 -7.61
CA LEU A 75 11.12 -14.15 -7.52
C LEU A 75 10.17 -14.06 -8.71
N TYR A 76 10.05 -12.89 -9.33
CA TYR A 76 9.14 -12.64 -10.44
C TYR A 76 9.87 -12.00 -11.63
N PRO A 77 10.77 -12.74 -12.29
CA PRO A 77 11.42 -12.27 -13.51
C PRO A 77 10.34 -12.06 -14.59
N GLY A 78 10.10 -10.81 -14.99
CA GLY A 78 9.03 -10.44 -15.93
C GLY A 78 7.86 -9.67 -15.29
N TRP A 79 7.83 -9.50 -13.97
CA TRP A 79 6.85 -8.62 -13.34
C TRP A 79 7.18 -7.15 -13.61
N SER A 80 6.24 -6.43 -14.22
CA SER A 80 6.32 -4.98 -14.42
C SER A 80 5.13 -4.29 -13.77
N ALA A 81 5.41 -3.26 -12.97
CA ALA A 81 4.38 -2.41 -12.37
C ALA A 81 3.45 -1.80 -13.44
N ARG A 82 3.96 -1.55 -14.65
CA ARG A 82 3.21 -1.03 -15.79
C ARG A 82 2.20 -2.04 -16.29
N ASP A 83 2.60 -3.27 -16.62
CA ASP A 83 1.70 -4.31 -17.12
C ASP A 83 0.63 -4.72 -16.10
N ASN A 84 1.05 -4.96 -14.85
CA ASN A 84 0.16 -5.46 -13.81
C ASN A 84 -0.91 -4.43 -13.39
N TYR A 85 -0.58 -3.13 -13.34
CA TYR A 85 -1.53 -2.09 -12.95
C TYR A 85 -2.22 -1.37 -14.12
N ALA A 86 -1.64 -1.32 -15.33
CA ALA A 86 -2.31 -0.71 -16.49
C ALA A 86 -3.55 -1.50 -16.91
N GLN A 87 -3.51 -2.84 -16.82
CA GLN A 87 -4.66 -3.68 -17.10
C GLN A 87 -5.77 -3.54 -16.04
N GLN A 88 -5.40 -3.36 -14.76
CA GLN A 88 -6.37 -3.14 -13.68
C GLN A 88 -6.93 -1.72 -13.64
N GLY A 89 -6.16 -0.69 -13.96
CA GLY A 89 -6.63 0.70 -14.03
C GLY A 89 -7.73 0.88 -15.09
N LYS A 90 -7.60 0.24 -16.25
CA LYS A 90 -8.64 0.20 -17.28
C LYS A 90 -9.91 -0.53 -16.82
N LYS A 91 -9.78 -1.68 -16.13
CA LYS A 91 -10.94 -2.42 -15.57
C LYS A 91 -11.64 -1.66 -14.45
N LYS A 92 -10.90 -0.99 -13.56
CA LYS A 92 -11.45 -0.24 -12.42
C LYS A 92 -12.14 1.07 -12.87
N LYS A 93 -11.60 1.76 -13.88
CA LYS A 93 -12.26 2.91 -14.52
C LYS A 93 -13.60 2.50 -15.17
N ARG A 94 -13.64 1.39 -15.93
CA ARG A 94 -14.90 0.86 -16.50
C ARG A 94 -15.94 0.50 -15.44
N LYS A 95 -15.52 0.00 -14.27
CA LYS A 95 -16.46 -0.37 -13.19
C LYS A 95 -16.99 0.84 -12.42
N ARG A 96 -16.16 1.88 -12.22
CA ARG A 96 -16.55 3.14 -11.56
C ARG A 96 -17.51 3.97 -12.43
N ASP A 97 -17.28 3.97 -13.74
CA ASP A 97 -18.16 4.62 -14.72
C ASP A 97 -19.54 3.97 -14.76
N LYS A 98 -19.60 2.64 -14.72
CA LYS A 98 -20.85 1.87 -14.72
C LYS A 98 -21.68 1.99 -13.44
N SER A 99 -21.07 2.45 -12.33
CA SER A 99 -21.77 2.70 -11.06
C SER A 99 -22.31 4.14 -10.90
N GLN A 100 -22.01 5.06 -11.81
CA GLN A 100 -22.56 6.43 -11.78
C GLN A 100 -23.72 6.67 -12.78
N GLY A 101 -24.17 5.64 -13.50
CA GLY A 101 -25.21 5.76 -14.55
C GLY A 101 -26.59 5.18 -14.21
N LYS A 102 -27.00 5.12 -12.94
CA LYS A 102 -28.38 4.79 -12.55
C LYS A 102 -28.85 5.67 -11.39
N VAL A 103 -29.06 6.96 -11.69
CA VAL A 103 -30.11 7.77 -11.06
C VAL A 103 -30.71 8.61 -12.18
N SER A 104 -31.82 8.10 -12.72
CA SER A 104 -32.95 8.83 -13.30
C SER A 104 -34.05 7.82 -13.55
#